data_AF-A0A4Y9XZZ6-F1
#
_entry.id   AF-A0A4Y9XZZ6-F1
#
_cell.length_a   1.000
_cell.length_b   1.000
_cell.length_c   1.000
_cell.angle_alpha   90.00
_cell.angle_beta   90.00
_cell.angle_gamma   90.00
#
_symmetry.space_group_name_H-M   'P 1'
#
loop_
_entity.id
_entity.type
_entity.pdbx_description
1 polymer ?
#
loop_
_entity_poly.entity_id
_entity_poly.type
_entity_poly.pdbx_seq_one_letter_code
_entity_poly.pdbx_strand_id
1 'polypeptide(L)'
;MAYACRQPDTYLEGEQVPGAMPVEAPEPLLANFGAVREVGAQIDIAMFILYNGQERTFRHLQRLLREAGWALRAVRRNARDSAYLQGIEAVPIFDGGDIDSDAGGYGMVVDFA
;
A
#
# COMPACT_ATOMS: atom_id res chain seq x y z
N MET A 1 -4.53 0.27 4.33
CA MET A 1 -5.23 1.31 5.10
C MET A 1 -4.78 2.73 4.75
N ALA A 2 -5.70 3.71 4.78
CA ALA A 2 -5.38 5.14 4.66
C ALA A 2 -5.21 5.78 6.06
N TYR A 3 -4.41 6.83 6.17
CA TYR A 3 -4.18 7.53 7.44
C TYR A 3 -5.38 8.42 7.82
N ALA A 4 -5.70 8.49 9.11
CA ALA A 4 -6.77 9.38 9.60
C ALA A 4 -6.40 10.87 9.45
N CYS A 5 -5.11 11.18 9.60
CA CYS A 5 -4.55 12.51 9.40
C CYS A 5 -4.10 12.69 7.94
N ARG A 6 -4.23 13.93 7.43
CA ARG A 6 -3.63 14.31 6.15
C ARG A 6 -2.12 14.18 6.24
N GLN A 7 -1.49 13.60 5.23
CA GLN A 7 -0.04 13.49 5.19
C GLN A 7 0.56 14.74 4.52
N PRO A 8 1.63 15.34 5.08
CA PRO A 8 2.28 16.48 4.43
C PRO A 8 2.97 16.06 3.13
N ASP A 9 3.03 17.00 2.18
CA ASP A 9 3.55 16.77 0.82
C ASP A 9 5.02 16.34 0.78
N THR A 10 5.79 16.60 1.84
CA THR A 10 7.19 16.15 1.97
C THR A 10 7.34 14.62 1.94
N TYR A 11 6.29 13.86 2.24
CA TYR A 11 6.29 12.41 2.05
C TYR A 11 6.15 12.00 0.57
N LEU A 12 5.90 12.93 -0.35
CA LEU A 12 5.81 12.70 -1.80
C LEU A 12 7.17 12.81 -2.52
N GLU A 13 8.21 13.30 -1.84
CA GLU A 13 9.55 13.50 -2.42
C GLU A 13 10.39 12.21 -2.53
N GLY A 14 9.88 11.07 -2.04
CA GLY A 14 10.50 9.75 -2.20
C GLY A 14 9.94 8.96 -3.39
N GLU A 15 10.58 7.82 -3.70
CA GLU A 15 10.23 6.80 -4.72
C GLU A 15 8.72 6.78 -5.03
N GLN A 16 8.34 7.40 -6.16
CA GLN A 16 6.94 7.62 -6.54
C GLN A 16 6.32 6.30 -7.03
N VAL A 17 5.92 5.45 -6.08
CA VAL A 17 5.20 4.20 -6.38
C VAL A 17 3.80 4.57 -6.90
N PRO A 18 3.45 4.20 -8.15
CA PRO A 18 2.14 4.50 -8.71
C PRO A 18 1.01 3.95 -7.84
N GLY A 19 0.02 4.78 -7.53
CA GLY A 19 -1.11 4.42 -6.69
C GLY A 19 -0.79 4.32 -5.19
N ALA A 20 0.40 4.69 -4.73
CA ALA A 20 0.74 4.65 -3.29
C ALA A 20 -0.22 5.50 -2.44
N MET A 21 -0.56 6.70 -2.93
CA MET A 21 -1.43 7.61 -2.19
C MET A 21 -2.90 7.28 -2.41
N PRO A 22 -3.68 7.04 -1.33
CA PRO A 22 -5.13 6.97 -1.43
C PRO A 22 -5.72 8.34 -1.71
N VAL A 23 -6.90 8.37 -2.33
CA VAL A 23 -7.70 9.60 -2.41
C VAL A 23 -8.08 10.02 -0.99
N GLU A 24 -7.71 11.25 -0.62
CA GLU A 24 -8.12 11.85 0.65
C GLU A 24 -9.55 12.41 0.56
N ALA A 25 -10.28 12.38 1.67
CA ALA A 25 -11.59 13.00 1.75
C ALA A 25 -11.49 14.54 1.74
N PRO A 26 -12.50 15.26 1.20
CA PRO A 26 -12.60 16.71 1.32
C PRO A 26 -12.87 17.12 2.77
N GLU A 27 -12.44 18.32 3.15
CA GLU A 27 -12.81 18.89 4.46
C GLU A 27 -14.33 19.10 4.56
N PRO A 28 -14.93 18.96 5.75
CA PRO A 28 -14.30 18.75 7.06
C PRO A 28 -14.12 17.27 7.46
N LEU A 29 -14.25 16.33 6.51
CA LEU A 29 -14.13 14.91 6.83
C LEU A 29 -12.68 14.55 7.19
N LEU A 30 -12.53 13.49 8.01
CA LEU A 30 -11.23 12.86 8.23
C LEU A 30 -10.65 12.39 6.89
N ALA A 31 -9.32 12.47 6.73
CA ALA A 31 -8.65 12.20 5.46
C ALA A 31 -8.93 10.78 4.92
N ASN A 32 -9.17 9.83 5.82
CA ASN A 32 -9.55 8.45 5.49
C ASN A 32 -11.07 8.21 5.33
N PHE A 33 -11.89 9.26 5.20
CA PHE A 33 -13.36 9.24 5.18
C PHE A 33 -14.03 8.87 6.51
N GLY A 34 -13.28 8.58 7.57
CA GLY A 34 -13.81 8.28 8.91
C GLY A 34 -14.91 7.22 8.89
N ALA A 35 -16.06 7.53 9.52
CA ALA A 35 -17.22 6.63 9.59
C ALA A 35 -17.78 6.26 8.20
N VAL A 36 -17.60 7.08 7.17
CA VAL A 36 -18.09 6.76 5.81
C VAL A 36 -17.30 5.61 5.18
N ARG A 37 -16.10 5.29 5.70
CA ARG A 37 -15.25 4.18 5.26
C ARG A 37 -14.86 3.26 6.42
N GLU A 38 -15.87 2.82 7.15
CA GLU A 38 -15.75 2.00 8.36
C GLU A 38 -15.29 0.56 8.14
N VAL A 39 -15.53 -0.04 6.96
CA VAL A 39 -15.22 -1.46 6.67
C VAL A 39 -13.76 -1.78 6.99
N GLY A 40 -12.84 -0.86 6.73
CA GLY A 40 -11.44 -1.07 7.04
C GLY A 40 -11.08 -1.07 8.50
N ALA A 41 -11.71 -0.18 9.26
CA ALA A 41 -11.57 -0.18 10.71
C ALA A 41 -12.22 -1.42 11.33
N GLN A 42 -13.34 -1.90 10.77
CA GLN A 42 -13.98 -3.14 11.23
C GLN A 42 -13.07 -4.36 11.03
N ILE A 43 -12.42 -4.47 9.86
CA ILE A 43 -11.47 -5.56 9.59
C ILE A 43 -10.24 -5.45 10.51
N ASP A 44 -9.70 -4.26 10.72
CA ASP A 44 -8.57 -4.04 11.64
C ASP A 44 -8.90 -4.49 13.08
N ILE A 45 -10.07 -4.11 13.58
CA ILE A 45 -10.57 -4.54 14.90
C ILE A 45 -10.79 -6.06 14.93
N ALA A 46 -11.37 -6.64 13.89
CA ALA A 46 -11.57 -8.09 13.81
C ALA A 46 -10.23 -8.84 13.82
N MET A 47 -9.23 -8.32 13.10
CA MET A 47 -7.87 -8.89 13.06
C MET A 47 -7.18 -8.81 14.41
N PHE A 48 -7.37 -7.71 15.14
CA PHE A 48 -6.89 -7.56 16.50
C PHE A 48 -7.56 -8.55 17.46
N ILE A 49 -8.88 -8.62 17.47
CA ILE A 49 -9.65 -9.48 18.40
C ILE A 49 -9.34 -10.96 18.17
N LEU A 50 -9.30 -11.41 16.91
CA LEU A 50 -9.21 -12.83 16.57
C LEU A 50 -7.77 -13.35 16.53
N TYR A 51 -6.79 -12.49 16.21
CA TYR A 51 -5.43 -12.94 15.89
C TYR A 51 -4.32 -12.09 16.51
N ASN A 52 -4.66 -11.08 17.33
CA ASN A 52 -3.71 -10.07 17.79
C ASN A 52 -2.96 -9.42 16.60
N GLY A 53 -3.67 -9.29 15.47
CA GLY A 53 -3.18 -8.72 14.22
C GLY A 53 -3.55 -7.26 14.07
N GLN A 54 -3.12 -6.67 12.96
CA GLN A 54 -3.50 -5.32 12.53
C GLN A 54 -3.44 -5.20 11.02
N GLU A 55 -4.29 -4.35 10.46
CA GLU A 55 -4.21 -3.89 9.07
C GLU A 55 -3.06 -2.89 8.88
N ARG A 56 -2.37 -2.95 7.74
CA ARG A 56 -1.17 -2.12 7.50
C ARG A 56 -1.45 -0.95 6.55
N THR A 57 -0.74 0.16 6.78
CA THR A 57 -0.69 1.28 5.84
C THR A 57 0.33 0.99 4.74
N PHE A 58 0.31 1.78 3.67
CA PHE A 58 1.27 1.65 2.57
C PHE A 58 2.72 1.66 3.06
N ARG A 59 3.09 2.58 3.96
CA ARG A 59 4.47 2.68 4.47
C ARG A 59 4.88 1.50 5.34
N HIS A 60 3.96 0.97 6.15
CA HIS A 60 4.22 -0.23 6.93
C HIS A 60 4.49 -1.43 6.01
N LEU A 61 3.70 -1.58 4.95
CA LEU A 61 3.89 -2.64 3.97
C LEU A 61 5.18 -2.45 3.16
N GLN A 62 5.49 -1.22 2.74
CA GLN A 62 6.73 -0.88 2.05
C GLN A 62 7.96 -1.28 2.85
N ARG A 63 8.00 -0.90 4.13
CA ARG A 63 9.10 -1.28 5.02
C ARG A 63 9.21 -2.80 5.14
N LEU A 64 8.10 -3.49 5.39
CA LEU A 64 8.07 -4.94 5.58
C LEU A 64 8.55 -5.69 4.32
N LEU A 65 8.08 -5.28 3.14
CA LEU A 65 8.52 -5.87 1.88
C LEU A 65 10.02 -5.66 1.66
N ARG A 66 10.54 -4.46 1.94
CA ARG A 66 11.96 -4.15 1.82
C ARG A 66 12.81 -5.02 2.75
N GLU A 67 12.39 -5.17 4.00
CA GLU A 67 13.02 -6.06 4.98
C GLU A 67 13.00 -7.53 4.54
N ALA A 68 12.02 -7.93 3.72
CA ALA A 68 11.90 -9.26 3.13
C ALA A 68 12.60 -9.41 1.76
N GLY A 69 13.32 -8.40 1.28
CA GLY A 69 14.02 -8.44 -0.01
C GLY A 69 13.11 -8.16 -1.22
N TRP A 70 12.03 -7.40 -1.04
CA TRP A 70 11.09 -7.01 -2.09
C TRP A 70 10.98 -5.50 -2.22
N ALA A 71 10.93 -5.01 -3.46
CA ALA A 71 10.65 -3.62 -3.80
C ALA A 71 9.20 -3.48 -4.28
N LEU A 72 8.46 -2.51 -3.73
CA LEU A 72 7.14 -2.15 -4.22
C LEU A 72 7.23 -1.50 -5.58
N ARG A 73 6.47 -2.02 -6.55
CA ARG A 73 6.39 -1.50 -7.90
C ARG A 73 5.13 -0.66 -8.14
N ALA A 74 3.98 -1.11 -7.66
CA ALA A 74 2.72 -0.38 -7.83
C ALA A 74 1.66 -0.80 -6.80
N VAL A 75 0.70 0.09 -6.56
CA VAL A 75 -0.51 -0.21 -5.80
C VAL A 75 -1.71 -0.03 -6.74
N ARG A 76 -2.43 -1.12 -6.99
CA ARG A 76 -3.62 -1.15 -7.85
C ARG A 76 -4.83 -0.79 -7.01
N ARG A 77 -5.21 0.49 -7.06
CA ARG A 77 -6.47 1.00 -6.50
C ARG A 77 -7.51 0.99 -7.61
N ASN A 78 -8.53 0.15 -7.49
CA ASN A 78 -9.65 0.24 -8.41
C ASN A 78 -10.70 1.19 -7.83
N ALA A 79 -10.91 2.33 -8.51
CA ALA A 79 -11.89 3.34 -8.11
C ALA A 79 -13.35 2.90 -8.36
N ARG A 80 -13.56 1.81 -9.11
CA ARG A 80 -14.86 1.25 -9.46
C ARG A 80 -15.16 -0.07 -8.75
N ASP A 81 -14.16 -0.77 -8.20
CA ASP A 81 -14.40 -1.99 -7.42
C ASP A 81 -14.80 -1.65 -6.00
N SER A 82 -15.85 -2.31 -5.53
CA SER A 82 -16.22 -2.40 -4.12
C SER A 82 -15.23 -3.24 -3.29
N ALA A 83 -14.16 -3.75 -3.90
CA ALA A 83 -13.12 -4.49 -3.21
C ALA A 83 -12.43 -3.56 -2.20
N TYR A 84 -12.60 -3.87 -0.92
CA TYR A 84 -11.92 -3.17 0.16
C TYR A 84 -10.38 -3.29 0.06
N LEU A 85 -9.92 -4.41 -0.50
CA LEU A 85 -8.50 -4.76 -0.66
C LEU A 85 -7.89 -4.08 -1.89
N GLN A 86 -6.63 -3.70 -1.76
CA GLN A 86 -5.83 -3.08 -2.82
C GLN A 86 -4.85 -4.12 -3.33
N GLY A 87 -4.73 -4.27 -4.65
CA GLY A 87 -3.70 -5.12 -5.23
C GLY A 87 -2.33 -4.48 -5.03
N ILE A 88 -1.35 -5.27 -4.63
CA ILE A 88 0.02 -4.82 -4.40
C ILE A 88 0.96 -5.56 -5.33
N GLU A 89 1.64 -4.80 -6.19
CA GLU A 89 2.64 -5.31 -7.12
C GLU A 89 4.04 -5.09 -6.52
N ALA A 90 4.79 -6.18 -6.31
CA ALA A 90 6.16 -6.13 -5.82
C ALA A 90 7.09 -7.01 -6.67
N VAL A 91 8.37 -6.65 -6.70
CA VAL A 91 9.44 -7.37 -7.40
C VAL A 91 10.56 -7.72 -6.42
N PRO A 92 11.27 -8.84 -6.61
CA PRO A 92 12.40 -9.19 -5.77
C PRO A 92 13.56 -8.20 -5.96
N ILE A 93 14.28 -7.90 -4.88
CA ILE A 93 15.54 -7.16 -4.88
C ILE A 93 16.66 -8.20 -4.98
N PHE A 94 17.42 -8.18 -6.08
CA PHE A 94 18.60 -9.03 -6.23
C PHE A 94 19.86 -8.21 -5.92
N ASP A 95 20.72 -8.74 -5.04
CA ASP A 95 22.01 -8.13 -4.73
C ASP A 95 22.99 -8.32 -5.90
N GLY A 96 22.84 -7.49 -6.94
CA GLY A 96 23.76 -7.41 -8.08
C GLY A 96 23.04 -7.30 -9.43
N GLY A 97 22.83 -6.08 -9.90
CA GLY A 97 22.39 -5.81 -11.27
C GLY A 97 21.64 -4.50 -11.37
N ASP A 98 22.22 -3.56 -12.12
CA ASP A 98 21.69 -2.23 -12.41
C ASP A 98 20.18 -2.24 -12.73
N ILE A 99 19.46 -1.32 -12.09
CA ILE A 99 18.01 -1.07 -12.24
C ILE A 99 17.63 -0.71 -13.70
N ASP A 100 18.60 -0.46 -14.58
CA ASP A 100 18.41 0.02 -15.95
C ASP A 100 18.69 -1.01 -17.08
N SER A 101 18.79 -2.31 -16.78
CA SER A 101 18.90 -3.30 -17.87
C SER A 101 17.54 -3.78 -18.36
N ASP A 102 17.16 -3.27 -19.53
CA ASP A 102 16.01 -3.59 -20.38
C ASP A 102 16.01 -5.04 -20.92
N ALA A 103 16.33 -6.01 -20.07
CA ALA A 103 16.60 -7.38 -20.48
C ALA A 103 15.80 -8.39 -19.63
N GLY A 104 14.60 -8.72 -20.11
CA GLY A 104 14.15 -10.11 -20.34
C GLY A 104 14.37 -11.21 -19.29
N GLY A 105 14.64 -10.89 -18.03
CA GLY A 105 14.69 -11.85 -16.93
C GLY A 105 13.30 -11.95 -16.33
N TYR A 106 12.76 -13.17 -16.21
CA TYR A 106 11.46 -13.45 -15.59
C TYR A 106 11.39 -12.90 -14.16
N GLY A 107 11.08 -11.61 -14.02
CA GLY A 107 10.74 -10.99 -12.75
C GLY A 107 9.45 -11.62 -12.30
N MET A 108 9.51 -12.52 -11.30
CA MET A 108 8.32 -12.98 -10.61
C MET A 108 7.65 -11.76 -9.98
N VAL A 109 6.66 -11.22 -10.67
CA VAL A 109 5.72 -10.27 -10.11
C VAL A 109 4.76 -11.10 -9.28
N VAL A 110 4.88 -10.98 -7.95
CA VAL A 110 3.92 -11.59 -7.03
C VAL A 110 2.82 -10.57 -6.78
N ASP A 111 1.59 -10.91 -7.16
CA ASP A 111 0.41 -10.14 -6.82
C ASP A 111 -0.13 -10.63 -5.49
N PHE A 112 -0.16 -9.74 -4.50
CA PHE A 112 -0.81 -9.99 -3.22
C PHE A 112 -2.24 -9.48 -3.33
N ALA A 113 -3.14 -10.31 -3.86
CA ALA A 113 -4.58 -10.05 -3.98
C ALA A 113 -5.36 -10.60 -2.78
#